data_AF-A0A7E4V051-F1
#
_entry.id   AF-A0A7E4V051-F1
#
_cell.length_a   1.000
_cell.length_b   1.000
_cell.length_c   1.000
_cell.angle_alpha   90.00
_cell.angle_beta   90.00
_cell.angle_gamma   90.00
#
_symmetry.space_group_name_H-M   'P 1'
#
loop_
_entity.id
_entity.type
_entity.pdbx_description
1 polymer ?
#
loop_
_entity_poly.entity_id
_entity_poly.type
_entity_poly.pdbx_seq_one_letter_code
_entity_poly.pdbx_strand_id
1 'polypeptide(L)'
;MVKPPTKSKKQGKPGSSKNKDASNEYRPIRNVESLNLNKAPKSNQFDDSMSRKTREVAKLKELAKVSKKRTKKVKKGVDPVTATATKFGFQRRAWETDQAFQKRVNKETKLAVDEDMLKARYGMGGRDVNEIREEYKVIDEAEQRKKNLKLMMKEKRQRLLNKKKARSEFDEVEPPKKKEKDDDEDSEEDTYGKTSQKERRLTQKERKKLSKKEAIEAREHEFMLNAREVIPFGEVANAPPQFKGALKAKIDPLSAQAGSKDLLLKKLLRSNESGATNAPSSSSSTKPVSKNSTVTEAERQNVVDLYREMKRKRLGYTPIN
;
A
#
# COMPACT_ATOMS: atom_id res chain seq x y z
N MET A 1 37.89 -10.05 -18.85
CA MET A 1 37.16 -10.97 -19.76
C MET A 1 36.59 -12.11 -18.93
N VAL A 2 35.28 -12.10 -18.65
CA VAL A 2 34.63 -13.08 -17.75
C VAL A 2 33.80 -14.04 -18.59
N LYS A 3 34.14 -15.34 -18.54
CA LYS A 3 33.46 -16.41 -19.29
C LYS A 3 32.08 -16.72 -18.67
N PRO A 4 31.04 -17.04 -19.46
CA PRO A 4 29.75 -17.47 -18.95
C PRO A 4 29.73 -18.97 -18.60
N PRO A 5 28.89 -19.40 -17.63
CA PRO A 5 28.78 -20.80 -17.22
C PRO A 5 27.93 -21.64 -18.21
N THR A 6 28.39 -22.87 -18.42
CA THR A 6 27.85 -23.88 -19.32
C THR A 6 26.62 -24.57 -18.73
N LYS A 7 25.58 -24.78 -19.56
CA LYS A 7 24.35 -25.49 -19.20
C LYS A 7 24.61 -26.99 -19.13
N SER A 8 24.32 -27.60 -17.98
CA SER A 8 24.40 -29.04 -17.75
C SER A 8 23.27 -29.79 -18.45
N LYS A 9 23.66 -30.87 -19.13
CA LYS A 9 22.85 -31.78 -19.95
C LYS A 9 22.19 -32.80 -19.02
N LYS A 10 20.87 -32.75 -18.84
CA LYS A 10 20.13 -33.73 -18.01
C LYS A 10 19.81 -34.96 -18.85
N GLN A 11 20.41 -36.08 -18.44
CA GLN A 11 20.25 -37.42 -19.03
C GLN A 11 18.82 -37.94 -18.84
N GLY A 12 18.22 -38.43 -19.93
CA GLY A 12 16.97 -39.20 -19.89
C GLY A 12 17.26 -40.66 -19.52
N LYS A 13 16.46 -41.23 -18.61
CA LYS A 13 16.43 -42.67 -18.32
C LYS A 13 15.43 -43.38 -19.26
N PRO A 14 15.73 -44.61 -19.71
CA PRO A 14 14.80 -45.48 -20.41
C PRO A 14 14.12 -46.46 -19.44
N GLY A 15 12.90 -46.88 -19.77
CA GLY A 15 12.23 -48.07 -19.25
C GLY A 15 10.97 -48.30 -20.10
N SER A 16 10.87 -49.34 -20.95
CA SER A 16 10.66 -50.77 -20.64
C SER A 16 9.52 -50.95 -19.64
N SER A 17 8.45 -51.72 -19.86
CA SER A 17 8.24 -52.88 -20.70
C SER A 17 6.78 -53.34 -20.57
N LYS A 18 6.30 -54.03 -21.61
CA LYS A 18 5.26 -55.08 -21.72
C LYS A 18 4.49 -55.54 -20.46
N ASN A 19 3.19 -55.77 -20.64
CA ASN A 19 2.35 -56.92 -20.18
C ASN A 19 0.95 -56.71 -20.79
N LYS A 20 0.59 -57.28 -21.96
CA LYS A 20 -0.02 -58.61 -22.20
C LYS A 20 -0.45 -59.38 -20.95
N ASP A 21 -1.77 -59.45 -20.74
CA ASP A 21 -2.57 -60.56 -20.19
C ASP A 21 -4.03 -60.23 -20.60
N ALA A 22 -4.72 -60.90 -21.54
CA ALA A 22 -5.10 -62.30 -21.63
C ALA A 22 -5.92 -62.79 -20.43
N SER A 23 -7.21 -62.45 -20.40
CA SER A 23 -8.21 -63.31 -19.78
C SER A 23 -9.49 -63.33 -20.62
N ASN A 24 -9.79 -64.55 -21.04
CA ASN A 24 -10.83 -64.99 -21.94
C ASN A 24 -12.05 -65.34 -21.07
N GLU A 25 -13.01 -64.43 -20.92
CA GLU A 25 -14.25 -64.72 -20.20
C GLU A 25 -15.32 -65.26 -21.17
N TYR A 26 -15.49 -66.57 -21.04
CA TYR A 26 -16.57 -67.42 -21.53
C TYR A 26 -17.93 -66.75 -21.34
N ARG A 27 -18.60 -66.34 -22.45
CA ARG A 27 -20.01 -65.93 -22.41
C ARG A 27 -20.89 -67.16 -22.64
N PRO A 28 -21.74 -67.56 -21.68
CA PRO A 28 -22.64 -68.67 -21.87
C PRO A 28 -23.69 -68.33 -22.93
N ILE A 29 -23.89 -69.30 -23.83
CA ILE A 29 -24.93 -69.34 -24.85
C ILE A 29 -26.28 -69.12 -24.14
N ARG A 30 -26.90 -67.95 -24.37
CA ARG A 30 -28.26 -67.71 -23.89
C ARG A 30 -29.23 -68.49 -24.75
N ASN A 31 -29.99 -69.31 -24.04
CA ASN A 31 -31.04 -70.18 -24.51
C ASN A 31 -31.94 -69.50 -25.53
N VAL A 32 -32.22 -70.27 -26.57
CA VAL A 32 -33.18 -70.04 -27.62
C VAL A 32 -34.57 -70.04 -26.97
N GLU A 33 -35.09 -68.87 -26.61
CA GLU A 33 -36.50 -68.71 -26.27
C GLU A 33 -37.33 -68.92 -27.53
N SER A 34 -37.82 -70.15 -27.63
CA SER A 34 -38.95 -70.61 -28.42
C SER A 34 -39.95 -69.52 -28.81
N LEU A 35 -40.02 -69.25 -30.12
CA LEU A 35 -41.24 -69.26 -30.94
C LEU A 35 -42.56 -68.99 -30.19
N ASN A 36 -42.80 -67.73 -29.85
CA ASN A 36 -44.13 -67.23 -29.50
C ASN A 36 -44.87 -66.81 -30.79
N LEU A 37 -45.41 -67.78 -31.53
CA LEU A 37 -46.05 -67.57 -32.84
C LEU A 37 -47.55 -67.21 -32.79
N ASN A 38 -48.15 -66.95 -31.62
CA ASN A 38 -49.58 -66.61 -31.51
C ASN A 38 -49.85 -65.54 -30.42
N LYS A 39 -49.18 -64.38 -30.50
CA LYS A 39 -49.58 -63.21 -29.71
C LYS A 39 -50.34 -62.24 -30.62
N ALA A 40 -51.54 -61.84 -30.21
CA ALA A 40 -52.32 -60.82 -30.88
C ALA A 40 -51.47 -59.56 -31.17
N PRO A 41 -51.64 -58.91 -32.33
CA PRO A 41 -50.88 -57.70 -32.67
C PRO A 41 -51.08 -56.67 -31.56
N LYS A 42 -49.98 -56.28 -30.90
CA LYS A 42 -50.02 -55.22 -29.87
C LYS A 42 -50.55 -53.96 -30.54
N SER A 43 -51.49 -53.29 -29.90
CA SER A 43 -52.23 -52.10 -30.40
C SER A 43 -51.38 -50.87 -30.76
N ASN A 44 -50.05 -50.98 -30.72
CA ASN A 44 -49.08 -49.93 -31.05
C ASN A 44 -48.26 -50.27 -32.31
N GLN A 45 -48.82 -51.01 -33.27
CA GLN A 45 -48.12 -51.32 -34.54
C GLN A 45 -47.85 -50.09 -35.43
N PHE A 46 -48.50 -48.94 -35.16
CA PHE A 46 -48.22 -47.71 -35.92
C PHE A 46 -46.77 -47.23 -35.72
N ASP A 47 -46.22 -47.40 -34.52
CA ASP A 47 -44.85 -46.95 -34.21
C ASP A 47 -43.76 -47.88 -34.79
N ASP A 48 -44.09 -49.13 -35.15
CA ASP A 48 -43.15 -50.08 -35.74
C ASP A 48 -43.07 -49.96 -37.27
N SER A 49 -43.98 -49.21 -37.90
CA SER A 49 -43.92 -48.88 -39.34
C SER A 49 -42.85 -47.82 -39.68
N MET A 50 -42.32 -47.15 -38.66
CA MET A 50 -41.35 -46.07 -38.80
C MET A 50 -39.93 -46.64 -38.82
N SER A 51 -39.18 -46.32 -39.87
CA SER A 51 -37.74 -46.57 -39.95
C SER A 51 -37.03 -46.09 -38.67
N ARG A 52 -36.00 -46.81 -38.22
CA ARG A 52 -35.26 -46.45 -36.98
C ARG A 52 -34.85 -44.97 -36.95
N LYS A 53 -34.45 -44.42 -38.10
CA LYS A 53 -34.08 -43.01 -38.27
C LYS A 53 -35.25 -42.05 -38.01
N THR A 54 -36.45 -42.34 -38.52
CA THR A 54 -37.62 -41.46 -38.31
C THR A 54 -38.10 -41.53 -36.86
N ARG A 55 -37.97 -42.68 -36.21
CA ARG A 55 -38.28 -42.87 -34.79
C ARG A 55 -37.35 -42.04 -33.89
N GLU A 56 -36.06 -41.99 -34.20
CA GLU A 56 -35.08 -41.14 -33.49
C GLU A 56 -35.39 -39.65 -33.68
N VAL A 57 -35.70 -39.22 -34.89
CA VAL A 57 -36.07 -37.80 -35.16
C VAL A 57 -37.36 -37.41 -34.44
N ALA A 58 -38.36 -38.30 -34.37
CA ALA A 58 -39.59 -38.06 -33.61
C ALA A 58 -39.30 -37.93 -32.10
N LYS A 59 -38.48 -38.81 -31.54
CA LYS A 59 -38.03 -38.73 -30.13
C LYS A 59 -37.25 -37.44 -29.85
N LEU A 60 -36.37 -37.00 -30.75
CA LEU A 60 -35.65 -35.73 -30.61
C LEU A 60 -36.60 -34.53 -30.67
N LYS A 61 -37.62 -34.55 -31.54
CA LYS A 61 -38.66 -33.50 -31.60
C LYS A 61 -39.50 -33.46 -30.32
N GLU A 62 -39.86 -34.60 -29.74
CA GLU A 62 -40.56 -34.71 -28.46
C GLU A 62 -39.72 -34.12 -27.31
N LEU A 63 -38.44 -34.52 -27.20
CA LEU A 63 -37.51 -33.98 -26.21
C LEU A 63 -37.30 -32.47 -26.36
N ALA A 64 -37.24 -31.96 -27.59
CA ALA A 64 -37.13 -30.53 -27.88
C ALA A 64 -38.43 -29.76 -27.55
N LYS A 65 -39.61 -30.38 -27.65
CA LYS A 65 -40.88 -29.77 -27.21
C LYS A 65 -40.97 -29.68 -25.69
N VAL A 66 -40.45 -30.67 -24.97
CA VAL A 66 -40.37 -30.66 -23.49
C VAL A 66 -39.40 -29.57 -23.00
N SER A 67 -38.26 -29.36 -23.67
CA SER A 67 -37.33 -28.28 -23.32
C SER A 67 -37.91 -26.89 -23.59
N LYS A 68 -38.65 -26.70 -24.69
CA LYS A 68 -39.36 -25.43 -25.01
C LYS A 68 -40.48 -25.06 -24.02
N LYS A 69 -41.11 -26.05 -23.37
CA LYS A 69 -42.09 -25.78 -22.30
C LYS A 69 -41.42 -25.43 -20.95
N ARG A 70 -40.16 -25.83 -20.73
CA ARG A 70 -39.34 -25.52 -19.55
C ARG A 70 -38.53 -24.21 -19.67
N THR A 71 -38.37 -23.64 -20.85
CA THR A 71 -37.75 -22.30 -21.02
C THR A 71 -38.70 -21.14 -20.69
N LYS A 72 -39.84 -21.40 -20.05
CA LYS A 72 -40.70 -20.37 -19.47
C LYS A 72 -39.90 -19.55 -18.44
N LYS A 73 -39.51 -18.35 -18.86
CA LYS A 73 -39.03 -17.25 -18.02
C LYS A 73 -37.87 -17.65 -17.08
N VAL A 74 -36.74 -18.05 -17.64
CA VAL A 74 -35.47 -17.77 -16.95
C VAL A 74 -35.40 -16.24 -16.87
N LYS A 75 -35.80 -15.68 -15.73
CA LYS A 75 -35.57 -14.27 -15.41
C LYS A 75 -34.09 -14.07 -15.72
N LYS A 76 -33.75 -13.22 -16.70
CA LYS A 76 -32.36 -12.92 -17.02
C LYS A 76 -31.70 -12.58 -15.69
N GLY A 77 -30.82 -13.48 -15.21
CA GLY A 77 -30.20 -13.32 -13.91
C GLY A 77 -29.54 -11.95 -13.90
N VAL A 78 -29.80 -11.16 -12.87
CA VAL A 78 -29.08 -9.91 -12.66
C VAL A 78 -27.60 -10.27 -12.61
N ASP A 79 -26.77 -9.58 -13.40
CA ASP A 79 -25.34 -9.88 -13.47
C ASP A 79 -24.76 -9.85 -12.04
N PRO A 80 -23.90 -10.82 -11.67
CA PRO A 80 -23.38 -10.92 -10.32
C PRO A 80 -22.68 -9.63 -9.87
N VAL A 81 -22.02 -8.93 -10.81
CA VAL A 81 -21.36 -7.63 -10.59
C VAL A 81 -22.36 -6.53 -10.22
N THR A 82 -23.53 -6.53 -10.84
CA THR A 82 -24.57 -5.54 -10.52
C THR A 82 -25.22 -5.85 -9.18
N ALA A 83 -25.44 -7.14 -8.88
CA ALA A 83 -25.96 -7.57 -7.59
C ALA A 83 -25.01 -7.22 -6.42
N THR A 84 -23.68 -7.38 -6.59
CA THR A 84 -22.71 -6.96 -5.57
C THR A 84 -22.67 -5.44 -5.44
N ALA A 85 -22.62 -4.70 -6.55
CA ALA A 85 -22.63 -3.24 -6.52
C ALA A 85 -23.87 -2.69 -5.78
N THR A 86 -25.05 -3.27 -5.98
CA THR A 86 -26.27 -2.89 -5.26
C THR A 86 -26.20 -3.17 -3.76
N LYS A 87 -25.53 -4.25 -3.33
CA LYS A 87 -25.27 -4.50 -1.90
C LYS A 87 -24.40 -3.42 -1.27
N PHE A 88 -23.49 -2.82 -2.04
CA PHE A 88 -22.68 -1.67 -1.62
C PHE A 88 -23.37 -0.31 -1.83
N GLY A 89 -24.68 -0.30 -2.14
CA GLY A 89 -25.46 0.93 -2.30
C GLY A 89 -25.39 1.57 -3.70
N PHE A 90 -24.66 0.97 -4.65
CA PHE A 90 -24.61 1.49 -6.01
C PHE A 90 -25.84 1.06 -6.80
N GLN A 91 -26.65 2.03 -7.21
CA GLN A 91 -27.79 1.82 -8.10
C GLN A 91 -27.46 2.25 -9.54
N ARG A 92 -27.88 1.44 -10.51
CA ARG A 92 -27.74 1.76 -11.95
C ARG A 92 -28.75 2.83 -12.32
N ARG A 93 -28.33 3.87 -13.04
CA ARG A 93 -29.26 4.91 -13.52
C ARG A 93 -30.08 4.38 -14.70
N ALA A 94 -31.28 4.94 -14.91
CA ALA A 94 -32.19 4.48 -15.97
C ALA A 94 -31.61 4.58 -17.39
N TRP A 95 -30.75 5.57 -17.63
CA TRP A 95 -30.12 5.87 -18.92
C TRP A 95 -28.67 5.34 -19.03
N GLU A 96 -28.16 4.64 -18.02
CA GLU A 96 -26.77 4.20 -17.96
C GLU A 96 -26.60 2.79 -18.53
N THR A 97 -25.63 2.62 -19.43
CA THR A 97 -25.23 1.30 -19.95
C THR A 97 -24.46 0.51 -18.89
N ASP A 98 -24.46 -0.82 -18.97
CA ASP A 98 -23.76 -1.67 -17.98
C ASP A 98 -22.27 -1.37 -17.88
N GLN A 99 -21.63 -1.06 -19.01
CA GLN A 99 -20.22 -0.65 -19.02
C GLN A 99 -20.00 0.71 -18.34
N ALA A 100 -20.90 1.67 -18.54
CA ALA A 100 -20.81 2.97 -17.89
C ALA A 100 -21.00 2.83 -16.37
N PHE A 101 -21.96 2.01 -15.94
CA PHE A 101 -22.19 1.67 -14.54
C PHE A 101 -20.96 1.04 -13.90
N GLN A 102 -20.39 0.00 -14.52
CA GLN A 102 -19.17 -0.65 -14.03
C GLN A 102 -17.99 0.33 -13.95
N LYS A 103 -17.80 1.18 -14.96
CA LYS A 103 -16.76 2.22 -14.94
C LYS A 103 -16.95 3.21 -13.78
N ARG A 104 -18.19 3.63 -13.52
CA ARG A 104 -18.53 4.54 -12.42
C ARG A 104 -18.27 3.88 -11.06
N VAL A 105 -18.77 2.67 -10.83
CA VAL A 105 -18.52 1.89 -9.60
C VAL A 105 -17.01 1.73 -9.38
N ASN A 106 -16.26 1.37 -10.41
CA ASN A 106 -14.80 1.22 -10.31
C ASN A 106 -14.10 2.55 -10.00
N LYS A 107 -14.59 3.67 -10.56
CA LYS A 107 -14.04 5.01 -10.28
C LYS A 107 -14.30 5.41 -8.83
N GLU A 108 -15.53 5.29 -8.37
CA GLU A 108 -15.92 5.63 -6.98
C GLU A 108 -15.18 4.73 -5.97
N THR A 109 -15.04 3.44 -6.26
CA THR A 109 -14.28 2.51 -5.40
C THR A 109 -12.80 2.89 -5.32
N LYS A 110 -12.18 3.28 -6.46
CA LYS A 110 -10.78 3.74 -6.46
C LYS A 110 -10.61 5.03 -5.68
N LEU A 111 -11.51 5.99 -5.83
CA LEU A 111 -11.47 7.24 -5.08
C LEU A 111 -11.57 6.98 -3.57
N ALA A 112 -12.46 6.08 -3.13
CA ALA A 112 -12.56 5.71 -1.72
C ALA A 112 -11.25 5.07 -1.20
N VAL A 113 -10.63 4.18 -1.98
CA VAL A 113 -9.33 3.58 -1.62
C VAL A 113 -8.22 4.63 -1.55
N ASP A 114 -8.18 5.56 -2.50
CA ASP A 114 -7.19 6.64 -2.53
C ASP A 114 -7.38 7.63 -1.36
N GLU A 115 -8.63 7.95 -1.00
CA GLU A 115 -8.96 8.76 0.18
C GLU A 115 -8.51 8.08 1.48
N ASP A 116 -8.77 6.79 1.63
CA ASP A 116 -8.36 6.04 2.82
C ASP A 116 -6.84 5.89 2.90
N MET A 117 -6.17 5.73 1.75
CA MET A 117 -4.72 5.76 1.66
C MET A 117 -4.15 7.13 2.05
N LEU A 118 -4.79 8.23 1.63
CA LEU A 118 -4.41 9.58 2.05
C LEU A 118 -4.58 9.74 3.57
N LYS A 119 -5.74 9.36 4.12
CA LYS A 119 -5.99 9.42 5.57
C LYS A 119 -4.92 8.64 6.33
N ALA A 120 -4.58 7.44 5.89
CA ALA A 120 -3.51 6.65 6.50
C ALA A 120 -2.14 7.33 6.40
N ARG A 121 -1.80 7.89 5.22
CA ARG A 121 -0.53 8.58 4.99
C ARG A 121 -0.37 9.83 5.87
N TYR A 122 -1.45 10.58 6.11
CA TYR A 122 -1.45 11.73 7.01
C TYR A 122 -1.65 11.35 8.49
N GLY A 123 -1.69 10.05 8.81
CA GLY A 123 -1.90 9.58 10.18
C GLY A 123 -3.30 9.87 10.73
N MET A 124 -4.24 10.29 9.88
CA MET A 124 -5.64 10.52 10.22
C MET A 124 -6.48 9.24 10.18
N GLY A 125 -5.97 8.17 9.54
CA GLY A 125 -6.65 6.89 9.46
C GLY A 125 -6.85 6.28 10.85
N GLY A 126 -8.10 6.14 11.28
CA GLY A 126 -8.47 5.51 12.55
C GLY A 126 -8.44 6.41 13.79
N ARG A 127 -8.15 7.71 13.64
CA ARG A 127 -8.29 8.69 14.73
C ARG A 127 -9.69 9.28 14.74
N ASP A 128 -10.19 9.61 15.93
CA ASP A 128 -11.51 10.24 16.03
C ASP A 128 -11.44 11.69 15.52
N VAL A 129 -12.53 12.17 14.91
CA VAL A 129 -12.60 13.52 14.35
C VAL A 129 -12.42 14.58 15.44
N ASN A 130 -12.85 14.26 16.66
CA ASN A 130 -12.71 15.13 17.82
C ASN A 130 -11.24 15.27 18.25
N GLU A 131 -10.49 14.17 18.29
CA GLU A 131 -9.05 14.18 18.64
C GLU A 131 -8.26 15.05 17.67
N ILE A 132 -8.51 14.88 16.36
CA ILE A 132 -7.89 15.70 15.32
C ILE A 132 -8.17 17.19 15.56
N ARG A 133 -9.41 17.54 15.90
CA ARG A 133 -9.81 18.92 16.15
C ARG A 133 -9.11 19.53 17.37
N GLU A 134 -8.91 18.74 18.41
CA GLU A 134 -8.18 19.16 19.61
C GLU A 134 -6.69 19.33 19.32
N GLU A 135 -6.07 18.42 18.55
CA GLU A 135 -4.68 18.56 18.10
C GLU A 135 -4.47 19.88 17.33
N TYR A 136 -5.36 20.22 16.40
CA TYR A 136 -5.30 21.50 15.68
C TYR A 136 -5.41 22.72 16.60
N LYS A 137 -6.28 22.68 17.61
CA LYS A 137 -6.38 23.77 18.61
C LYS A 137 -5.07 23.93 19.39
N VAL A 138 -4.44 22.83 19.81
CA VAL A 138 -3.16 22.87 20.53
C VAL A 138 -2.06 23.45 19.65
N ILE A 139 -2.03 23.10 18.36
CA ILE A 139 -1.08 23.65 17.39
C ILE A 139 -1.27 25.16 17.22
N ASP A 140 -2.51 25.61 17.04
CA ASP A 140 -2.84 27.04 16.89
C ASP A 140 -2.47 27.84 18.15
N GLU A 141 -2.79 27.32 19.34
CA GLU A 141 -2.42 27.94 20.62
C GLU A 141 -0.89 28.00 20.79
N ALA A 142 -0.16 26.94 20.41
CA ALA A 142 1.29 26.92 20.44
C ALA A 142 1.89 27.96 19.49
N GLU A 143 1.31 28.15 18.30
CA GLU A 143 1.75 29.17 17.35
C GLU A 143 1.50 30.58 17.90
N GLN A 144 0.35 30.82 18.53
CA GLN A 144 0.04 32.09 19.19
C GLN A 144 1.03 32.37 20.33
N ARG A 145 1.35 31.38 21.17
CA ARG A 145 2.37 31.51 22.23
C ARG A 145 3.74 31.88 21.64
N LYS A 146 4.13 31.25 20.54
CA LYS A 146 5.40 31.54 19.85
C LYS A 146 5.43 32.96 19.29
N LYS A 147 4.32 33.44 18.71
CA LYS A 147 4.16 34.82 18.23
C LYS A 147 4.28 35.83 19.38
N ASN A 148 3.59 35.59 20.49
CA ASN A 148 3.63 36.44 21.68
C ASN A 148 5.03 36.49 22.31
N LEU A 149 5.71 35.33 22.40
CA LEU A 149 7.09 35.26 22.91
C LEU A 149 8.06 36.04 22.02
N LYS A 150 7.92 35.94 20.69
CA LYS A 150 8.72 36.70 19.72
C LYS A 150 8.48 38.21 19.88
N LEU A 151 7.25 38.61 20.14
CA LEU A 151 6.87 40.02 20.35
C LEU A 151 7.49 40.57 21.64
N MET A 152 7.40 39.84 22.76
CA MET A 152 8.06 40.21 24.01
C MET A 152 9.59 40.32 23.88
N MET A 153 10.22 39.41 23.14
CA MET A 153 11.66 39.47 22.92
C MET A 153 12.07 40.69 22.09
N LYS A 154 11.25 41.07 21.09
CA LYS A 154 11.46 42.27 20.28
C LYS A 154 11.32 43.54 21.12
N GLU A 155 10.30 43.61 21.97
CA GLU A 155 10.06 44.73 22.90
C GLU A 155 11.22 44.89 23.89
N LYS A 156 11.67 43.79 24.51
CA LYS A 156 12.81 43.79 25.42
C LYS A 156 14.09 44.30 24.74
N ARG A 157 14.31 43.92 23.47
CA ARG A 157 15.45 44.41 22.67
C ARG A 157 15.35 45.91 22.42
N GLN A 158 14.17 46.42 22.08
CA GLN A 158 13.95 47.86 21.90
C GLN A 158 14.17 48.64 23.19
N ARG A 159 13.69 48.14 24.34
CA ARG A 159 13.91 48.78 25.64
C ARG A 159 15.40 48.89 26.00
N LEU A 160 16.19 47.87 25.67
CA LEU A 160 17.64 47.91 25.87
C LEU A 160 18.34 48.91 24.94
N LEU A 161 17.91 49.02 23.68
CA LEU A 161 18.41 50.01 22.74
C LEU A 161 18.10 51.44 23.23
N ASN A 162 16.87 51.70 23.66
CA ASN A 162 16.48 53.01 24.19
C ASN A 162 17.26 53.36 25.46
N LYS A 163 17.47 52.39 26.36
CA LYS A 163 18.29 52.60 27.56
C LYS A 163 19.75 52.91 27.24
N LYS A 164 20.31 52.32 26.19
CA LYS A 164 21.68 52.64 25.74
C LYS A 164 21.76 54.05 25.17
N LYS A 165 20.79 54.46 24.35
CA LYS A 165 20.70 55.81 23.80
C LYS A 165 20.58 56.88 24.89
N ALA A 166 19.69 56.66 25.88
CA ALA A 166 19.54 57.59 27.00
C ALA A 166 20.81 57.73 27.86
N ARG A 167 21.65 56.68 27.94
CA ARG A 167 22.95 56.77 28.62
C ARG A 167 23.98 57.54 27.81
N SER A 168 24.08 57.30 26.51
CA SER A 168 25.01 58.04 25.66
C SER A 168 24.68 59.53 25.61
N GLU A 169 23.40 59.90 25.61
CA GLU A 169 22.98 61.32 25.67
C GLU A 169 23.33 61.98 27.01
N PHE A 170 23.38 61.23 28.12
CA PHE A 170 23.76 61.79 29.42
C PHE A 170 25.28 61.96 29.57
N ASP A 171 26.06 60.98 29.07
CA ASP A 171 27.53 61.03 29.14
C ASP A 171 28.14 62.10 28.20
N GLU A 172 27.40 62.57 27.19
CA GLU A 172 27.88 63.60 26.25
C GLU A 172 27.77 65.04 26.80
N VAL A 173 27.04 65.24 27.91
CA VAL A 173 26.77 66.58 28.49
C VAL A 173 27.60 66.85 29.75
N GLU A 174 28.21 65.84 30.37
CA GLU A 174 29.05 66.03 31.57
C GLU A 174 30.55 66.08 31.21
N PRO A 175 31.23 67.24 31.34
CA PRO A 175 32.67 67.32 31.07
C PRO A 175 33.45 66.46 32.08
N PRO A 176 34.54 65.79 31.67
CA PRO A 176 35.27 64.84 32.50
C PRO A 176 35.91 65.54 33.70
N LYS A 177 35.26 65.48 34.86
CA LYS A 177 35.90 65.78 36.14
C LYS A 177 36.77 64.57 36.52
N LYS A 178 38.09 64.78 36.47
CA LYS A 178 39.12 63.87 36.98
C LYS A 178 38.71 63.37 38.36
N LYS A 179 38.45 62.07 38.50
CA LYS A 179 38.36 61.40 39.80
C LYS A 179 39.63 60.58 39.99
N GLU A 180 40.36 60.94 41.03
CA GLU A 180 41.44 60.16 41.62
C GLU A 180 40.91 58.77 42.02
N LYS A 181 41.81 57.79 41.86
CA LYS A 181 41.64 56.43 42.35
C LYS A 181 41.85 56.46 43.86
N ASP A 182 40.86 56.01 44.61
CA ASP A 182 41.10 55.40 45.91
C ASP A 182 40.63 53.94 45.82
N ASP A 183 41.59 53.06 46.07
CA ASP A 183 41.41 51.65 46.40
C ASP A 183 40.76 51.59 47.79
N ASP A 184 39.64 50.87 47.94
CA ASP A 184 39.18 50.42 49.25
C ASP A 184 38.73 48.96 49.17
N GLU A 185 39.52 48.15 49.88
CA GLU A 185 39.28 46.77 50.25
C GLU A 185 38.16 46.63 51.30
N ASP A 186 37.65 45.40 51.41
CA ASP A 186 36.98 44.80 52.56
C ASP A 186 35.64 45.36 53.08
N SER A 187 34.61 44.52 52.90
CA SER A 187 33.65 44.25 53.98
C SER A 187 32.94 42.91 53.71
N GLU A 188 33.47 41.86 54.36
CA GLU A 188 32.68 40.72 54.80
C GLU A 188 31.81 41.19 55.98
N GLU A 189 30.48 41.16 55.85
CA GLU A 189 29.61 41.12 57.03
C GLU A 189 28.30 40.38 56.78
N ASP A 190 28.06 39.40 57.64
CA ASP A 190 26.92 38.53 57.76
C ASP A 190 25.58 39.27 57.86
N THR A 191 24.59 38.86 57.06
CA THR A 191 23.17 39.03 57.44
C THR A 191 22.36 37.80 57.08
N TYR A 192 22.10 37.00 58.12
CA TYR A 192 21.10 35.96 58.20
C TYR A 192 19.68 36.54 58.05
N GLY A 193 18.82 35.86 57.29
CA GLY A 193 17.36 35.98 57.43
C GLY A 193 16.64 36.97 56.51
N LYS A 194 16.33 36.54 55.28
CA LYS A 194 15.06 36.87 54.58
C LYS A 194 14.85 35.93 53.38
N THR A 195 14.29 34.77 53.68
CA THR A 195 13.69 33.85 52.72
C THR A 195 12.37 34.44 52.19
N SER A 196 12.37 34.87 50.94
CA SER A 196 11.35 34.53 49.92
C SER A 196 11.37 35.56 48.78
N GLN A 197 11.35 35.05 47.54
CA GLN A 197 11.10 35.80 46.31
C GLN A 197 12.16 36.79 45.79
N LYS A 198 13.45 36.48 45.92
CA LYS A 198 14.41 36.87 44.88
C LYS A 198 14.83 35.62 44.14
N GLU A 199 14.20 35.38 42.99
CA GLU A 199 14.85 34.62 41.92
C GLU A 199 16.25 35.20 41.77
N ARG A 200 17.24 34.44 42.22
CA ARG A 200 18.65 34.78 42.06
C ARG A 200 18.83 35.06 40.59
N ARG A 201 19.05 36.32 40.24
CA ARG A 201 19.47 36.70 38.90
C ARG A 201 20.76 35.95 38.67
N LEU A 202 20.66 34.81 37.98
CA LEU A 202 21.80 34.00 37.58
C LEU A 202 22.84 34.96 37.03
N THR A 203 24.01 34.93 37.64
CA THR A 203 25.12 35.79 37.26
C THR A 203 25.37 35.62 35.75
N GLN A 204 25.86 36.66 35.06
CA GLN A 204 26.11 36.54 33.61
C GLN A 204 27.00 35.33 33.27
N LYS A 205 27.86 34.93 34.20
CA LYS A 205 28.72 33.75 34.11
C LYS A 205 27.91 32.44 34.10
N GLU A 206 26.89 32.32 34.94
CA GLU A 206 26.02 31.14 34.98
C GLU A 206 25.10 31.06 33.75
N ARG A 207 24.57 32.18 33.27
CA ARG A 207 23.81 32.22 32.01
C ARG A 207 24.64 31.77 30.81
N LYS A 208 25.91 32.20 30.73
CA LYS A 208 26.84 31.73 29.69
C LYS A 208 27.16 30.24 29.83
N LYS A 209 27.28 29.72 31.06
CA LYS A 209 27.49 28.28 31.29
C LYS A 209 26.28 27.44 30.88
N LEU A 210 25.05 27.86 31.22
CA LEU A 210 23.83 27.17 30.83
C LEU A 210 23.65 27.17 29.31
N SER A 211 23.84 28.31 28.65
CA SER A 211 23.76 28.40 27.19
C SER A 211 24.82 27.54 26.49
N LYS A 212 26.04 27.43 27.06
CA LYS A 212 27.05 26.50 26.53
C LYS A 212 26.64 25.04 26.71
N LYS A 213 26.08 24.66 27.86
CA LYS A 213 25.60 23.29 28.11
C LYS A 213 24.47 22.92 27.14
N GLU A 214 23.50 23.80 26.97
CA GLU A 214 22.37 23.59 26.05
C GLU A 214 22.84 23.49 24.58
N ALA A 215 23.85 24.28 24.19
CA ALA A 215 24.44 24.18 22.85
C ALA A 215 25.23 22.87 22.64
N ILE A 216 25.87 22.35 23.69
CA ILE A 216 26.57 21.04 23.63
C ILE A 216 25.54 19.92 23.52
N GLU A 217 24.49 19.94 24.34
CA GLU A 217 23.43 18.95 24.33
C GLU A 217 22.68 18.92 23.00
N ALA A 218 22.40 20.10 22.40
CA ALA A 218 21.83 20.19 21.06
C ALA A 218 22.74 19.56 19.98
N ARG A 219 24.07 19.78 20.09
CA ARG A 219 25.06 19.21 19.17
C ARG A 219 25.19 17.70 19.32
N GLU A 220 25.11 17.18 20.54
CA GLU A 220 25.10 15.75 20.83
C GLU A 220 23.82 15.07 20.32
N HIS A 221 22.67 15.73 20.44
CA HIS A 221 21.41 15.23 19.91
C HIS A 221 21.41 15.18 18.37
N GLU A 222 21.94 16.22 17.71
CA GLU A 222 22.14 16.24 16.25
C GLU A 222 23.12 15.15 15.81
N PHE A 223 24.19 14.92 16.56
CA PHE A 223 25.14 13.85 16.30
C PHE A 223 24.51 12.45 16.44
N MET A 224 23.66 12.23 17.44
CA MET A 224 22.93 10.96 17.61
C MET A 224 21.94 10.68 16.49
N LEU A 225 21.23 11.71 15.99
CA LEU A 225 20.33 11.58 14.85
C LEU A 225 21.10 11.19 13.58
N ASN A 226 22.25 11.82 13.35
CA ASN A 226 23.12 11.50 12.21
C ASN A 226 23.82 10.12 12.35
N ALA A 227 24.16 9.70 13.57
CA ALA A 227 24.76 8.38 13.82
C ALA A 227 23.80 7.22 13.56
N ARG A 228 22.47 7.46 13.68
CA ARG A 228 21.44 6.48 13.30
C ARG A 228 21.35 6.25 11.79
N GLU A 229 21.87 7.16 10.97
CA GLU A 229 21.85 7.11 9.50
C GLU A 229 23.22 6.77 8.88
N VAL A 230 24.13 6.17 9.65
CA VAL A 230 25.36 5.60 9.07
C VAL A 230 25.01 4.30 8.35
N ILE A 231 24.62 4.42 7.09
CA ILE A 231 24.43 3.30 6.18
C ILE A 231 25.82 2.72 5.87
N PRO A 232 26.11 1.45 6.23
CA PRO A 232 27.40 0.85 5.94
C PRO A 232 27.64 0.80 4.43
N PHE A 233 28.88 1.01 4.01
CA PHE A 233 29.29 1.07 2.62
C PHE A 233 28.90 -0.25 1.91
N GLY A 234 27.95 -0.17 0.97
CA GLY A 234 27.39 -1.33 0.25
C GLY A 234 25.88 -1.56 0.42
N GLU A 235 25.23 -0.92 1.40
CA GLU A 235 23.76 -0.90 1.50
C GLU A 235 23.19 0.28 0.69
N VAL A 236 22.20 0.02 -0.18
CA VAL A 236 21.61 1.02 -1.08
C VAL A 236 20.52 1.79 -0.35
N ALA A 237 20.59 3.13 -0.31
CA ALA A 237 19.66 4.00 0.41
C ALA A 237 18.17 3.83 0.04
N ASN A 238 17.88 3.28 -1.15
CA ASN A 238 16.52 3.02 -1.65
C ASN A 238 16.07 1.56 -1.45
N ALA A 239 16.85 0.72 -0.77
CA ALA A 239 16.42 -0.64 -0.46
C ALA A 239 15.38 -0.62 0.68
N PRO A 240 14.32 -1.44 0.59
CA PRO A 240 13.38 -1.58 1.70
C PRO A 240 14.13 -2.06 2.96
N PRO A 241 13.72 -1.60 4.17
CA PRO A 241 14.40 -1.94 5.41
C PRO A 241 14.48 -3.45 5.58
N GLN A 242 15.69 -3.98 5.73
CA GLN A 242 15.90 -5.39 5.97
C GLN A 242 15.74 -5.67 7.46
N PHE A 243 14.63 -6.29 7.85
CA PHE A 243 14.46 -6.78 9.21
C PHE A 243 15.44 -7.96 9.45
N LYS A 244 16.34 -7.83 10.44
CA LYS A 244 17.25 -8.88 10.89
C LYS A 244 16.73 -9.49 12.19
N GLY A 245 17.13 -10.73 12.51
CA GLY A 245 16.78 -11.40 13.77
C GLY A 245 15.31 -11.86 13.87
N ALA A 246 14.76 -11.87 15.10
CA ALA A 246 13.43 -12.42 15.41
C ALA A 246 12.26 -11.71 14.67
N LEU A 247 12.44 -10.45 14.27
CA LEU A 247 11.46 -9.69 13.48
C LEU A 247 11.35 -10.21 12.05
N LYS A 248 12.45 -10.70 11.46
CA LYS A 248 12.46 -11.30 10.12
C LYS A 248 11.55 -12.53 10.07
N ALA A 249 11.65 -13.40 11.08
CA ALA A 249 10.85 -14.61 11.19
C ALA A 249 9.34 -14.35 11.35
N LYS A 250 8.95 -13.16 11.82
CA LYS A 250 7.53 -12.77 11.96
C LYS A 250 6.97 -12.11 10.70
N ILE A 251 7.80 -11.35 9.99
CA ILE A 251 7.37 -10.49 8.88
C ILE A 251 7.50 -11.21 7.53
N ASP A 252 8.52 -12.05 7.36
CA ASP A 252 8.78 -12.74 6.10
C ASP A 252 8.01 -14.08 6.07
N PRO A 253 6.91 -14.18 5.30
CA PRO A 253 5.96 -15.30 5.36
C PRO A 253 6.57 -16.62 4.89
N LEU A 254 7.75 -16.59 4.26
CA LEU A 254 8.53 -17.76 3.88
C LEU A 254 9.39 -18.30 5.02
N SER A 255 9.81 -17.45 5.96
CA SER A 255 10.68 -17.80 7.09
C SER A 255 9.92 -18.00 8.40
N ALA A 256 8.72 -17.42 8.52
CA ALA A 256 7.75 -17.87 9.49
C ALA A 256 7.49 -19.35 9.21
N GLN A 257 8.00 -20.22 10.09
CA GLN A 257 7.83 -21.66 10.02
C GLN A 257 6.34 -21.97 10.21
N ALA A 258 5.57 -21.78 9.13
CA ALA A 258 4.17 -22.12 9.01
C ALA A 258 4.10 -23.64 9.08
N GLY A 259 3.84 -24.13 10.29
CA GLY A 259 3.66 -25.54 10.57
C GLY A 259 2.69 -26.18 9.60
N SER A 260 3.23 -27.09 8.78
CA SER A 260 2.76 -28.45 8.51
C SER A 260 1.32 -28.71 8.05
N LYS A 261 0.46 -27.70 7.92
CA LYS A 261 -0.90 -27.87 7.41
C LYS A 261 -0.90 -27.60 5.91
N ASP A 262 -1.09 -28.68 5.16
CA ASP A 262 -1.28 -28.64 3.71
C ASP A 262 -2.39 -27.62 3.39
N LEU A 263 -2.02 -26.56 2.66
CA LEU A 263 -2.92 -25.49 2.27
C LEU A 263 -4.18 -26.10 1.64
N LEU A 264 -5.36 -25.56 1.96
CA LEU A 264 -6.64 -26.05 1.44
C LEU A 264 -6.62 -26.17 -0.11
N LEU A 265 -5.93 -25.23 -0.76
CA LEU A 265 -5.74 -25.25 -2.20
C LEU A 265 -4.88 -26.44 -2.68
N LYS A 266 -3.83 -26.84 -1.93
CA LYS A 266 -3.07 -28.07 -2.20
C LYS A 266 -3.92 -29.32 -1.99
N LYS A 267 -4.85 -29.32 -1.02
CA LYS A 267 -5.81 -30.42 -0.84
C LYS A 267 -6.80 -30.51 -2.00
N LEU A 268 -7.34 -29.38 -2.46
CA LEU A 268 -8.24 -29.33 -3.63
C LEU A 268 -7.55 -29.68 -4.95
N LEU A 269 -6.29 -29.28 -5.12
CA LEU A 269 -5.51 -29.61 -6.32
C LEU A 269 -5.12 -31.09 -6.33
N ARG A 270 -4.68 -31.65 -5.20
CA ARG A 270 -4.36 -33.09 -5.09
C ARG A 270 -5.58 -33.99 -5.23
N SER A 271 -6.78 -33.57 -4.82
CA SER A 271 -8.00 -34.36 -5.02
C SER A 271 -8.44 -34.47 -6.49
N ASN A 272 -7.85 -33.66 -7.39
CA ASN A 272 -8.16 -33.69 -8.82
C ASN A 272 -7.08 -34.40 -9.66
N GLU A 273 -5.93 -34.75 -9.07
CA GLU A 273 -4.80 -35.35 -9.80
C GLU A 273 -4.85 -36.89 -9.87
N SER A 274 -5.78 -37.55 -9.17
CA SER A 274 -6.00 -39.01 -9.28
C SER A 274 -6.85 -39.43 -10.50
N GLY A 275 -7.15 -38.51 -11.42
CA GLY A 275 -7.91 -38.75 -12.65
C GLY A 275 -7.16 -38.24 -13.88
N ALA A 276 -6.24 -39.07 -14.37
CA ALA A 276 -5.68 -39.14 -15.72
C ALA A 276 -5.98 -38.01 -16.75
N THR A 277 -4.90 -37.49 -17.34
CA THR A 277 -4.59 -37.48 -18.80
C THR A 277 -3.95 -36.17 -19.31
N ASN A 278 -2.70 -36.32 -19.76
CA ASN A 278 -2.10 -35.80 -21.00
C ASN A 278 -2.51 -34.41 -21.55
N ALA A 279 -1.46 -33.57 -21.69
CA ALA A 279 -1.20 -32.51 -22.68
C ALA A 279 -1.37 -31.04 -22.22
N PRO A 280 -0.70 -30.07 -22.91
CA PRO A 280 0.72 -30.01 -23.21
C PRO A 280 1.38 -28.75 -22.64
N SER A 281 2.71 -28.79 -22.59
CA SER A 281 3.59 -27.68 -22.23
C SER A 281 3.63 -26.56 -23.29
N SER A 282 3.97 -25.38 -22.79
CA SER A 282 4.69 -24.28 -23.46
C SER A 282 3.97 -23.48 -24.56
N SER A 283 3.51 -22.29 -24.19
CA SER A 283 3.74 -21.09 -24.99
C SER A 283 4.02 -19.89 -24.07
N SER A 284 4.94 -19.06 -24.54
CA SER A 284 5.62 -17.95 -23.89
C SER A 284 4.68 -16.88 -23.32
N SER A 285 4.76 -16.64 -22.01
CA SER A 285 4.19 -15.45 -21.39
C SER A 285 5.08 -14.23 -21.65
N THR A 286 4.79 -13.49 -22.73
CA THR A 286 5.11 -12.06 -22.77
C THR A 286 4.17 -11.37 -21.78
N LYS A 287 4.69 -11.03 -20.61
CA LYS A 287 3.94 -10.25 -19.62
C LYS A 287 3.56 -8.90 -20.25
N PRO A 288 2.30 -8.47 -20.22
CA PRO A 288 1.94 -7.14 -20.66
C PRO A 288 2.63 -6.14 -19.72
N VAL A 289 3.38 -5.21 -20.32
CA VAL A 289 3.96 -4.05 -19.65
C VAL A 289 2.86 -3.38 -18.84
N SER A 290 3.12 -3.31 -17.53
CA SER A 290 2.22 -2.73 -16.54
C SER A 290 1.80 -1.32 -16.94
N LYS A 291 0.49 -1.05 -16.96
CA LYS A 291 -0.11 0.28 -17.20
C LYS A 291 0.31 1.35 -16.18
N ASN A 292 1.11 0.99 -15.18
CA ASN A 292 1.69 1.94 -14.24
C ASN A 292 2.98 2.60 -14.80
N SER A 293 3.60 2.05 -15.86
CA SER A 293 4.79 2.67 -16.47
C SER A 293 4.46 3.95 -17.22
N THR A 294 3.25 4.07 -17.78
CA THR A 294 2.81 5.28 -18.49
C THR A 294 2.59 6.45 -17.52
N VAL A 295 2.18 6.16 -16.28
CA VAL A 295 2.02 7.18 -15.23
C VAL A 295 3.39 7.72 -14.81
N THR A 296 4.38 6.84 -14.64
CA THR A 296 5.76 7.25 -14.33
C THR A 296 6.43 7.98 -15.50
N GLU A 297 6.10 7.66 -16.74
CA GLU A 297 6.64 8.35 -17.94
C GLU A 297 6.07 9.77 -18.06
N ALA A 298 4.77 9.96 -17.78
CA ALA A 298 4.14 11.28 -17.78
C ALA A 298 4.69 12.20 -16.67
N GLU A 299 4.90 11.65 -15.47
CA GLU A 299 5.52 12.39 -14.37
C GLU A 299 6.98 12.74 -14.69
N ARG A 300 7.74 11.81 -15.29
CA ARG A 300 9.10 12.08 -15.77
C ARG A 300 9.13 13.20 -16.80
N GLN A 301 8.18 13.22 -17.74
CA GLN A 301 8.09 14.27 -18.75
C GLN A 301 7.76 15.64 -18.13
N ASN A 302 6.82 15.69 -17.18
CA ASN A 302 6.50 16.92 -16.43
C ASN A 302 7.72 17.48 -15.69
N VAL A 303 8.52 16.63 -15.03
CA VAL A 303 9.74 17.06 -14.33
C VAL A 303 10.77 17.62 -15.31
N VAL A 304 10.94 16.98 -16.48
CA VAL A 304 11.84 17.44 -17.53
C VAL A 304 11.41 18.81 -18.07
N ASP A 305 10.13 19.02 -18.31
CA ASP A 305 9.60 20.29 -18.83
C ASP A 305 9.73 21.43 -17.81
N LEU A 306 9.46 21.14 -16.53
CA LEU A 306 9.62 22.10 -15.43
C LEU A 306 11.09 22.49 -15.24
N TYR A 307 12.01 21.52 -15.36
CA TYR A 307 13.45 21.78 -15.33
C TYR A 307 13.90 22.62 -16.54
N ARG A 308 13.38 22.34 -17.74
CA ARG A 308 13.65 23.14 -18.95
C ARG A 308 13.15 24.57 -18.80
N GLU A 309 11.97 24.80 -18.22
CA GLU A 309 11.47 26.13 -17.89
C GLU A 309 12.35 26.86 -16.88
N MET A 310 12.71 26.21 -15.78
CA MET A 310 13.59 26.78 -14.77
C MET A 310 14.96 27.15 -15.37
N LYS A 311 15.50 26.29 -16.25
CA LYS A 311 16.76 26.54 -16.95
C LYS A 311 16.65 27.70 -17.95
N ARG A 312 15.55 27.80 -18.70
CA ARG A 312 15.26 28.95 -19.59
C ARG A 312 15.18 30.26 -18.80
N LYS A 313 14.48 30.26 -17.66
CA LYS A 313 14.41 31.42 -16.74
C LYS A 313 15.79 31.83 -16.22
N ARG A 314 16.64 30.86 -15.83
CA ARG A 314 18.00 31.13 -15.35
C ARG A 314 18.94 31.67 -16.43
N LEU A 315 18.75 31.26 -17.68
CA LEU A 315 19.56 31.69 -18.82
C LEU A 315 19.01 32.93 -19.53
N GLY A 316 17.90 33.52 -19.06
CA GLY A 316 17.29 34.68 -19.69
C GLY A 316 16.77 34.42 -21.11
N TYR A 317 16.50 33.16 -21.47
CA TYR A 317 16.08 32.79 -22.82
C TYR A 317 14.58 33.01 -22.98
N THR A 318 14.19 34.14 -23.59
CA THR A 318 12.81 34.40 -24.00
C THR A 318 12.52 33.67 -25.32
N PRO A 319 11.49 32.81 -25.40
CA PRO A 319 11.10 32.22 -26.67
C PRO A 319 10.68 33.34 -27.62
N ILE A 320 11.33 33.39 -28.79
CA ILE A 320 10.90 34.23 -29.91
C ILE A 320 9.66 33.54 -30.46
N ASN A 321 8.50 34.18 -30.32
CA ASN A 321 7.27 33.79 -31.00
C ASN A 321 7.35 34.13 -32.48
#